data_AF-A0A9E0N4U5-F1
#
_entry.id   AF-A0A9E0N4U5-F1
#
_cell.length_a   1.000
_cell.length_b   1.000
_cell.length_c   1.000
_cell.angle_alpha   90.00
_cell.angle_beta   90.00
_cell.angle_gamma   90.00
#
_symmetry.space_group_name_H-M   'P 1'
#
loop_
_entity.id
_entity.type
_entity.pdbx_description
1 polymer ?
#
loop_
_entity_poly.entity_id
_entity_poly.type
_entity_poly.pdbx_seq_one_letter_code
_entity_poly.pdbx_strand_id
1 'polypeptide(L)' 'MKSPVMSGIEKAVSIIGTQKQLAQLIGVKQQSVGRWVELGYVPYKRVQAVSAATRVPAKELLNPLLRQLAGED' A
#
# COMPACT_ATOMS: atom_id res chain seq x y z
N MET A 1 17.72 -13.82 -11.89
CA MET A 1 17.18 -12.74 -11.03
C MET A 1 15.75 -13.09 -10.67
N LYS A 2 15.42 -13.24 -9.38
CA LYS A 2 14.01 -13.34 -8.96
C LYS A 2 13.41 -11.95 -9.09
N SER A 3 12.38 -11.77 -9.91
CA SER A 3 11.61 -10.51 -9.92
C SER A 3 11.18 -10.22 -8.48
N PRO A 4 11.41 -9.00 -7.95
CA PRO A 4 11.00 -8.70 -6.59
C PRO A 4 9.48 -8.90 -6.48
N VAL A 5 9.06 -9.61 -5.44
CA VAL A 5 7.64 -9.79 -5.12
C VAL A 5 7.07 -8.40 -4.89
N MET A 6 6.17 -7.96 -5.78
CA MET A 6 5.54 -6.65 -5.72
C MET A 6 4.82 -6.46 -4.38
N SER A 7 5.09 -5.36 -3.69
CA SER A 7 4.42 -5.04 -2.43
C SER A 7 2.94 -4.68 -2.64
N GLY A 8 2.13 -4.75 -1.59
CA GLY A 8 0.70 -4.42 -1.68
C GLY A 8 0.45 -2.96 -2.10
N ILE A 9 1.33 -2.03 -1.69
CA ILE A 9 1.22 -0.63 -2.11
C ILE A 9 1.63 -0.43 -3.58
N GLU A 10 2.63 -1.14 -4.08
CA GLU A 10 2.96 -1.13 -5.51
C GLU A 10 1.78 -1.68 -6.33
N LYS A 11 1.15 -2.77 -5.88
CA LYS A 11 -0.07 -3.32 -6.49
C LYS A 11 -1.21 -2.30 -6.50
N ALA A 12 -1.42 -1.60 -5.38
CA ALA A 12 -2.43 -0.53 -5.28
C ALA A 12 -2.15 0.61 -6.28
N VAL A 13 -0.88 1.03 -6.43
CA VAL A 13 -0.49 2.04 -7.42
C VAL A 13 -0.73 1.54 -8.84
N SER A 14 -0.41 0.28 -9.13
CA SER A 14 -0.62 -0.29 -10.47
C SER A 14 -2.09 -0.43 -10.86
N ILE A 15 -2.99 -0.70 -9.90
CA ILE A 15 -4.44 -0.76 -10.15
C ILE A 15 -4.99 0.62 -10.52
N ILE A 16 -4.52 1.68 -9.86
CA ILE A 16 -4.98 3.05 -10.10
C ILE A 16 -4.26 3.69 -11.30
N GLY A 17 -3.02 3.28 -11.58
CA GLY A 17 -2.19 3.75 -12.68
C GLY A 17 -0.94 4.49 -12.21
N THR A 18 -1.10 5.52 -11.35
CA THR A 18 0.03 6.33 -10.87
C THR A 18 -0.07 6.67 -9.38
N GLN A 19 1.09 6.95 -8.75
CA GLN A 19 1.14 7.41 -7.36
C GLN A 19 0.37 8.73 -7.15
N LYS A 20 0.37 9.61 -8.17
CA LYS A 20 -0.36 10.88 -8.13
C LYS A 20 -1.87 10.66 -8.10
N GLN A 21 -2.40 9.78 -8.96
CA GLN A 21 -3.82 9.46 -8.99
C GLN A 21 -4.27 8.78 -7.70
N LEU A 22 -3.49 7.83 -7.17
CA LEU A 22 -3.80 7.21 -5.87
C LEU A 22 -3.82 8.26 -4.75
N ALA A 23 -2.85 9.17 -4.73
CA ALA A 23 -2.78 10.23 -3.73
C ALA A 23 -4.00 11.17 -3.79
N GLN A 24 -4.42 11.57 -5.00
CA GLN A 24 -5.62 12.39 -5.22
C GLN A 24 -6.87 11.67 -4.74
N LEU A 25 -7.01 10.37 -5.04
CA LEU A 25 -8.17 9.56 -4.70
C LEU A 25 -8.37 9.42 -3.18
N ILE A 26 -7.28 9.32 -2.40
CA ILE A 26 -7.34 9.12 -0.94
C ILE A 26 -7.05 10.40 -0.14
N GLY A 27 -6.90 11.54 -0.81
CA GLY A 27 -6.69 12.85 -0.18
C GLY A 27 -5.35 13.01 0.54
N VAL A 28 -4.24 12.60 -0.09
CA VAL A 28 -2.88 12.78 0.43
C VAL A 28 -1.94 13.39 -0.63
N LYS A 29 -0.71 13.74 -0.24
CA LYS A 29 0.33 14.20 -1.17
C LYS A 29 0.96 13.00 -1.88
N GLN A 30 1.34 13.14 -3.15
CA GLN A 30 2.01 12.07 -3.92
C GLN A 30 3.32 11.61 -3.25
N GLN A 31 4.08 12.53 -2.63
CA GLN A 31 5.28 12.20 -1.86
C GLN A 31 5.01 11.22 -0.70
N SER A 32 3.82 11.27 -0.10
CA SER A 32 3.43 10.30 0.92
C SER A 32 3.31 8.90 0.33
N VAL A 33 2.67 8.78 -0.84
CA VAL A 33 2.54 7.50 -1.56
C VAL A 33 3.91 6.99 -2.01
N GLY A 34 4.77 7.86 -2.53
CA GLY A 34 6.15 7.51 -2.91
C GLY A 34 6.93 6.89 -1.74
N ARG A 35 6.87 7.52 -0.57
CA ARG A 35 7.49 6.97 0.65
C ARG A 35 6.90 5.62 1.06
N TRP A 36 5.60 5.39 0.88
CA TRP A 36 4.99 4.09 1.19
C TRP A 36 5.46 3.00 0.25
N VAL A 37 5.61 3.33 -1.05
CA VAL A 37 6.18 2.43 -2.05
C VAL A 37 7.61 2.05 -1.69
N GLU A 38 8.46 3.02 -1.33
CA GLU A 38 9.83 2.77 -0.87
C GLU A 38 9.90 1.86 0.36
N LEU A 39 8.95 2.04 1.30
CA LEU A 39 8.84 1.21 2.50
C LEU A 39 8.16 -0.15 2.27
N GLY A 40 7.45 -0.31 1.15
CA GLY A 40 6.66 -1.50 0.82
C GLY A 40 5.35 -1.67 1.62
N TYR A 41 4.90 -0.65 2.36
CA TYR A 41 3.66 -0.71 3.14
C TYR A 41 3.01 0.66 3.36
N VAL A 42 1.73 0.65 3.70
CA VAL A 42 0.90 1.81 4.01
C VAL A 42 0.81 1.99 5.54
N PRO A 43 0.93 3.22 6.07
CA PRO A 43 0.69 3.50 7.49
C PRO A 43 -0.71 3.04 7.91
N TYR A 44 -0.82 2.41 9.08
CA TYR A 44 -2.07 1.81 9.58
C TYR A 44 -3.32 2.70 9.40
N LYS A 45 -3.23 3.99 9.76
CA LYS A 45 -4.31 4.98 9.63
C LYS A 45 -4.81 5.20 8.20
N ARG A 46 -4.07 4.77 7.17
CA ARG A 46 -4.38 4.95 5.74
C ARG A 46 -4.69 3.63 5.03
N VAL A 47 -4.46 2.48 5.67
CA VAL A 47 -4.67 1.16 5.06
C VAL A 47 -6.12 1.00 4.58
N GLN A 48 -7.11 1.36 5.40
CA GLN A 48 -8.52 1.23 5.03
C GLN A 48 -8.87 2.11 3.81
N ALA A 49 -8.37 3.34 3.77
CA ALA A 49 -8.60 4.24 2.64
C ALA A 49 -8.00 3.70 1.34
N VAL A 50 -6.76 3.19 1.39
CA VAL A 50 -6.10 2.59 0.22
C VAL A 50 -6.80 1.29 -0.19
N SER A 51 -7.19 0.46 0.77
CA SER A 51 -7.90 -0.80 0.51
C SER A 51 -9.25 -0.56 -0.17
N ALA A 52 -10.04 0.38 0.34
CA ALA A 52 -11.33 0.75 -0.25
C ALA A 52 -11.17 1.31 -1.68
N ALA A 53 -10.15 2.14 -1.90
CA ALA A 53 -9.88 2.77 -3.20
C ALA A 53 -9.38 1.77 -4.27
N THR A 54 -8.60 0.76 -3.88
CA THR A 54 -7.87 -0.11 -4.82
C THR A 54 -8.31 -1.57 -4.81
N ARG A 55 -9.16 -1.96 -3.85
CA ARG A 55 -9.55 -3.35 -3.55
C ARG A 55 -8.39 -4.27 -3.20
N VAL A 56 -7.19 -3.73 -2.96
CA VAL A 56 -6.08 -4.50 -2.39
C VAL A 56 -6.44 -4.82 -0.93
N PRO A 57 -6.38 -6.09 -0.49
CA PRO A 57 -6.67 -6.45 0.89
C PRO A 57 -5.81 -5.67 1.89
N ALA A 58 -6.43 -5.19 2.96
CA ALA A 58 -5.75 -4.43 4.02
C ALA A 58 -4.48 -5.13 4.54
N LYS A 59 -4.51 -6.46 4.65
CA LYS A 59 -3.36 -7.28 5.07
C LYS A 59 -2.16 -7.17 4.13
N GLU A 60 -2.38 -7.05 2.81
CA GLU A 60 -1.28 -6.88 1.84
C GLU A 60 -0.64 -5.49 1.95
N LEU A 61 -1.40 -4.50 2.42
CA LEU A 61 -0.98 -3.11 2.56
C LEU A 61 -0.28 -2.81 3.89
N LEU A 62 -0.48 -3.65 4.91
CA LEU A 62 0.05 -3.41 6.26
C LEU A 62 1.57 -3.56 6.33
N ASN A 63 2.18 -2.92 7.34
CA ASN A 63 3.56 -3.19 7.71
C ASN A 63 3.73 -4.69 8.03
N PRO A 64 4.73 -5.39 7.46
CA PRO A 64 4.96 -6.81 7.71
C PRO A 64 5.01 -7.19 9.19
N LEU A 65 5.63 -6.36 10.04
CA LEU A 65 5.68 -6.59 11.49
C LEU A 65 4.28 -6.56 12.11
N LEU A 66 3.41 -5.65 11.67
CA LEU A 66 2.03 -5.58 12.14
C LEU A 66 1.19 -6.78 11.66
N ARG A 67 1.50 -7.36 10.50
CA ARG A 67 0.86 -8.60 10.02
C ARG A 67 1.25 -9.77 10.92
N GLN A 68 2.54 -9.90 11.22
CA GLN A 68 3.06 -10.96 12.10
C GLN A 68 2.48 -10.87 13.52
N LEU A 69 2.40 -9.65 14.08
CA LEU A 69 1.79 -9.42 15.39
C LEU A 69 0.27 -9.68 15.43
N ALA A 70 -0.40 -9.65 14.28
CA ALA A 70 -1.82 -10.00 14.18
C ALA A 70 -2.09 -11.51 14.21
N GLY A 71 -1.05 -12.36 14.29
CA GLY A 71 -1.18 -13.80 14.53
C GLY A 71 -1.46 -14.63 13.28
N GLU A 72 -0.90 -14.26 12.12
CA GLU A 72 -1.01 -15.05 10.89
C GLU A 72 0.38 -15.61 10.49
N ASP A 73 0.53 -16.94 10.56
CA ASP A 73 1.54 -17.77 9.85
C ASP A 73 1.08 -18.08 8.42
#